data_AF-A0A7J5V6J4-F1
#
_entry.id   AF-A0A7J5V6J4-F1
#
_cell.length_a   1.000
_cell.length_b   1.000
_cell.length_c   1.000
_cell.angle_alpha   90.00
_cell.angle_beta   90.00
_cell.angle_gamma   90.00
#
_symmetry.space_group_name_H-M   'P 1'
#
loop_
_entity.id
_entity.type
_entity.pdbx_description
1 polymer ?
#
loop_
_entity_poly.entity_id
_entity_poly.type
_entity_poly.pdbx_seq_one_letter_code
_entity_poly.pdbx_strand_id
1 'polypeptide(L)'
;MDSQSIICDDTLKFEANYPDIKSNIQQKFQDSIDLYKFDDNARQIRYRTEGPLVPNDNGKIPILILLSNPHPHSVRQGMFLSPNRVGKENPFWNTLRGTGYFKQSNQITPSLMIENRYESPFRIFIAVLFSFPSNFPHELPEIFGVGEYQKMIIAGKRKTEELLAKYDIKNIICFGKTQYDIMASFASPDQYTNALKRGNVIQSQASFSNAVSIFLTFPTGWRYDTDSQHMKCENLKQIMEIIITASGTPLHKADERKKDLKPFHQQKATSNIWFVVHHRDLWDIDSRLIGFYNRNQWEPLKVGDVVIYYRAGFKEITGVFRITEKAVNLNKHFYIEDIAERTIHQCRLELLSDDIICYRPTTEAKFSFFDTWVSARYGLRKQVFSARQDDLELILRDTTVPTFYFGDNVKYRKQ
;
A
#
# COMPACT_ATOMS: atom_id res chain seq x y z
N MET A 1 -13.98 23.99 26.95
CA MET A 1 -14.50 23.73 25.59
C MET A 1 -14.19 22.27 25.31
N ASP A 2 -15.20 21.42 25.23
CA ASP A 2 -14.99 20.01 24.90
C ASP A 2 -14.40 19.95 23.49
N SER A 3 -13.20 19.38 23.37
CA SER A 3 -12.58 19.18 22.06
C SER A 3 -13.51 18.31 21.22
N GLN A 4 -13.84 18.77 20.01
CA GLN A 4 -14.58 17.95 19.05
C GLN A 4 -13.71 16.74 18.69
N SER A 5 -13.96 15.63 19.38
CA SER A 5 -13.30 14.35 19.16
C SER A 5 -13.94 13.67 17.96
N ILE A 6 -13.10 13.21 17.03
CA ILE A 6 -13.54 12.30 15.98
C ILE A 6 -13.61 10.85 16.46
N ILE A 7 -13.15 10.55 17.68
CA ILE A 7 -13.21 9.20 18.23
C ILE A 7 -14.56 8.97 18.89
N CYS A 8 -15.23 7.90 18.48
CA CYS A 8 -16.49 7.43 19.03
C CYS A 8 -16.41 5.95 19.42
N ASP A 9 -17.47 5.46 20.06
CA ASP A 9 -17.69 4.04 20.28
C ASP A 9 -18.72 3.52 19.27
N ASP A 10 -18.51 2.32 18.75
CA ASP A 10 -19.46 1.57 17.93
C ASP A 10 -19.68 0.18 18.55
N THR A 11 -20.72 -0.54 18.15
CA THR A 11 -21.06 -1.85 18.73
C THR A 11 -21.52 -2.81 17.65
N LEU A 12 -20.93 -4.00 17.64
CA LEU A 12 -21.36 -5.12 16.82
C LEU A 12 -21.98 -6.20 17.72
N LYS A 13 -23.11 -6.77 17.28
CA LYS A 13 -23.80 -7.87 17.95
C LYS A 13 -23.71 -9.12 17.10
N PHE A 14 -23.37 -10.24 17.72
CA PHE A 14 -23.20 -11.53 17.07
C PHE A 14 -24.06 -12.58 17.74
N GLU A 15 -24.78 -13.39 16.97
CA GLU A 15 -25.69 -14.40 17.54
C GLU A 15 -24.95 -15.71 17.82
N ALA A 16 -24.54 -16.44 16.78
CA ALA A 16 -23.97 -17.78 16.94
C ALA A 16 -22.44 -17.82 16.99
N ASN A 17 -21.76 -16.92 16.27
CA ASN A 17 -20.30 -16.92 16.07
C ASN A 17 -19.54 -16.01 17.05
N TYR A 18 -20.19 -15.50 18.10
CA TYR A 18 -19.58 -14.58 19.05
C TYR A 18 -18.30 -15.14 19.72
N PRO A 19 -18.27 -16.38 20.25
CA PRO A 19 -17.07 -16.90 20.92
C PRO A 19 -15.85 -16.96 19.99
N ASP A 20 -16.05 -17.38 18.74
CA ASP A 20 -14.98 -17.50 17.75
C ASP A 20 -14.44 -16.11 17.35
N ILE A 21 -15.33 -15.15 17.09
CA ILE A 21 -14.94 -13.77 16.77
C ILE A 21 -14.16 -13.14 17.91
N LYS A 22 -14.63 -13.31 19.16
CA LYS A 22 -13.95 -12.82 20.35
C LYS A 22 -12.54 -13.41 20.45
N SER A 23 -12.41 -14.72 20.31
CA SER A 23 -11.12 -15.41 20.34
C SER A 23 -10.18 -14.90 19.22
N ASN A 24 -10.68 -14.75 18.00
CA ASN A 24 -9.92 -14.24 16.86
C ASN A 24 -9.40 -12.82 17.10
N ILE A 25 -10.23 -11.93 17.64
CA ILE A 25 -9.83 -10.56 18.00
C ILE A 25 -8.76 -10.58 19.09
N GLN A 26 -8.97 -11.35 20.16
CA GLN A 26 -8.01 -11.45 21.27
C GLN A 26 -6.64 -11.96 20.80
N GLN A 27 -6.63 -12.93 19.88
CA GLN A 27 -5.40 -13.49 19.33
C GLN A 27 -4.71 -12.54 18.33
N LYS A 28 -5.45 -11.98 17.36
CA LYS A 28 -4.85 -11.15 16.29
C LYS A 28 -4.51 -9.74 16.77
N PHE A 29 -5.27 -9.18 17.71
CA PHE A 29 -5.17 -7.78 18.13
C PHE A 29 -4.73 -7.62 19.58
N GLN A 30 -3.87 -8.51 20.08
CA GLN A 30 -3.36 -8.47 21.45
C GLN A 30 -2.78 -7.09 21.82
N ASP A 31 -1.99 -6.50 20.92
CA ASP A 31 -1.38 -5.17 21.11
C ASP A 31 -2.38 -4.01 21.06
N SER A 32 -3.63 -4.28 20.71
CA SER A 32 -4.72 -3.30 20.67
C SER A 32 -5.99 -3.72 21.37
N ILE A 33 -5.87 -4.65 22.30
CA ILE A 33 -7.02 -5.20 23.00
C ILE A 33 -7.76 -4.14 23.82
N ASP A 34 -7.08 -3.06 24.21
CA ASP A 34 -7.65 -1.89 24.90
C ASP A 34 -8.74 -1.17 24.09
N LEU A 35 -8.76 -1.34 22.77
CA LEU A 35 -9.77 -0.73 21.90
C LEU A 35 -11.09 -1.50 21.89
N TYR A 36 -11.15 -2.70 22.46
CA TYR A 36 -12.31 -3.60 22.38
C TYR A 36 -12.81 -3.96 23.78
N LYS A 37 -14.13 -4.00 23.94
CA LYS A 37 -14.84 -4.45 25.15
C LYS A 37 -15.83 -5.54 24.76
N PHE A 38 -15.73 -6.67 25.44
CA PHE A 38 -16.52 -7.87 25.17
C PHE A 38 -17.63 -8.00 26.22
N ASP A 39 -18.88 -8.08 25.77
CA ASP A 39 -20.04 -8.40 26.60
C ASP A 39 -20.53 -9.80 26.22
N ASP A 40 -20.11 -10.80 27.00
CA ASP A 40 -20.41 -12.21 26.75
C ASP A 40 -21.89 -12.54 26.95
N ASN A 41 -22.58 -11.78 27.80
CA ASN A 41 -24.01 -11.97 28.08
C ASN A 41 -24.84 -11.45 26.91
N ALA A 42 -24.54 -10.24 26.45
CA ALA A 42 -25.24 -9.61 25.33
C ALA A 42 -24.74 -10.11 23.96
N ARG A 43 -23.62 -10.85 23.94
CA ARG A 43 -22.87 -11.28 22.75
C ARG A 43 -22.51 -10.10 21.84
N GLN A 44 -21.94 -9.07 22.47
CA GLN A 44 -21.61 -7.81 21.82
C GLN A 44 -20.14 -7.47 21.97
N ILE A 45 -19.61 -6.81 20.94
CA ILE A 45 -18.28 -6.23 20.92
C ILE A 45 -18.45 -4.73 20.75
N ARG A 46 -18.16 -3.98 21.81
CA ARG A 46 -18.05 -2.53 21.76
C ARG A 46 -16.60 -2.16 21.48
N TYR A 47 -16.37 -1.21 20.60
CA TYR A 47 -15.02 -0.80 20.24
C TYR A 47 -14.92 0.68 19.94
N ARG A 48 -13.72 1.23 20.16
CA ARG A 48 -13.41 2.62 19.80
C ARG A 48 -13.04 2.70 18.33
N THR A 49 -13.52 3.74 17.64
CA THR A 49 -13.27 3.95 16.21
C THR A 49 -13.20 5.43 15.85
N GLU A 50 -12.86 5.71 14.60
CA GLU A 50 -12.89 7.05 14.00
C GLU A 50 -14.25 7.28 13.34
N GLY A 51 -15.04 8.20 13.88
CA GLY A 51 -16.20 8.79 13.22
C GLY A 51 -15.78 9.74 12.08
N PRO A 52 -16.70 10.11 11.18
CA PRO A 52 -16.37 10.96 10.05
C PRO A 52 -15.85 12.33 10.51
N LEU A 53 -14.75 12.77 9.91
CA LEU A 53 -14.26 14.13 10.05
C LEU A 53 -15.11 15.05 9.17
N VAL A 54 -15.87 15.93 9.81
CA VAL A 54 -16.78 16.88 9.17
C VAL A 54 -16.24 18.30 9.38
N PRO A 55 -15.60 18.92 8.37
CA PRO A 55 -15.17 20.31 8.45
C PRO A 55 -16.35 21.27 8.45
N ASN A 56 -16.22 22.41 9.13
CA ASN A 56 -17.12 23.55 9.09
C ASN A 56 -17.26 24.05 7.66
N ASP A 57 -18.45 24.55 7.32
CA ASP A 57 -18.68 25.15 6.02
C ASP A 57 -18.02 26.52 5.94
N ASN A 58 -17.36 26.77 4.81
CA ASN A 58 -16.77 28.05 4.45
C ASN A 58 -16.76 28.27 2.92
N GLY A 59 -17.67 27.61 2.19
CA GLY A 59 -17.82 27.78 0.74
C GLY A 59 -16.77 27.09 -0.14
N LYS A 60 -15.81 26.36 0.46
CA LYS A 60 -14.84 25.54 -0.28
C LYS A 60 -15.50 24.29 -0.90
N ILE A 61 -14.89 23.75 -1.96
CA ILE A 61 -15.40 22.60 -2.72
C ILE A 61 -15.39 21.34 -1.83
N PRO A 62 -16.53 20.70 -1.55
CA PRO A 62 -16.57 19.50 -0.73
C PRO A 62 -15.97 18.30 -1.46
N ILE A 63 -14.99 17.64 -0.82
CA ILE A 63 -14.43 16.36 -1.26
C ILE A 63 -14.41 15.39 -0.09
N LEU A 64 -14.68 14.11 -0.36
CA LEU A 64 -14.52 13.04 0.62
C LEU A 64 -13.25 12.25 0.33
N ILE A 65 -12.36 12.17 1.31
CA ILE A 65 -11.27 11.18 1.34
C ILE A 65 -11.79 9.93 2.04
N LEU A 66 -11.90 8.83 1.30
CA LEU A 66 -12.40 7.56 1.81
C LEU A 66 -11.25 6.58 2.03
N LEU A 67 -11.03 6.25 3.30
CA LEU A 67 -10.02 5.29 3.77
C LEU A 67 -10.64 3.91 3.98
N SER A 68 -9.80 2.88 4.13
CA SER A 68 -10.28 1.51 4.31
C SER A 68 -10.92 1.28 5.67
N ASN A 69 -10.11 1.40 6.71
CA ASN A 69 -10.43 1.08 8.09
C ASN A 69 -9.52 1.91 9.00
N PRO A 70 -9.92 2.18 10.24
CA PRO A 70 -9.10 2.92 11.18
C PRO A 70 -7.94 2.02 11.63
N HIS A 71 -6.73 2.56 11.62
CA HIS A 71 -5.59 1.87 12.21
C HIS A 71 -5.65 2.04 13.74
N PRO A 72 -5.46 0.99 14.56
CA PRO A 72 -5.55 1.06 16.03
C PRO A 72 -4.79 2.23 16.64
N HIS A 73 -3.57 2.45 16.16
CA HIS A 73 -2.74 3.59 16.53
C HIS A 73 -3.42 4.96 16.29
N SER A 74 -4.09 5.16 15.16
CA SER A 74 -4.79 6.41 14.84
C SER A 74 -5.99 6.65 15.73
N VAL A 75 -6.73 5.58 16.08
CA VAL A 75 -7.82 5.64 17.08
C VAL A 75 -7.28 6.15 18.42
N ARG A 76 -6.14 5.62 18.89
CA ARG A 76 -5.53 6.07 20.16
C ARG A 76 -5.06 7.51 20.12
N GLN A 77 -4.50 7.93 19.00
CA GLN A 77 -4.04 9.32 18.83
C GLN A 77 -5.19 10.30 18.59
N GLY A 78 -6.40 9.82 18.36
CA GLY A 78 -7.56 10.68 18.17
C GLY A 78 -7.60 11.36 16.80
N MET A 79 -6.92 10.82 15.79
CA MET A 79 -6.74 11.50 14.51
C MET A 79 -6.55 10.51 13.35
N PHE A 80 -7.35 10.66 12.29
CA PHE A 80 -7.11 9.98 11.02
C PHE A 80 -5.68 10.22 10.53
N LEU A 81 -5.03 9.18 10.01
CA LEU A 81 -3.70 9.29 9.40
C LEU A 81 -2.72 9.97 10.37
N SER A 82 -2.74 9.49 11.61
CA SER A 82 -1.86 9.96 12.67
C SER A 82 -0.37 9.61 12.42
N PRO A 83 0.57 10.34 13.05
CA PRO A 83 2.00 10.01 13.12
C PRO A 83 2.35 8.58 13.56
N ASN A 84 2.70 7.68 12.63
CA ASN A 84 3.14 6.31 12.99
C ASN A 84 4.52 6.26 13.70
N ARG A 85 5.21 7.40 13.86
CA ARG A 85 6.48 7.54 14.58
C ARG A 85 6.47 8.83 15.38
N VAL A 86 6.96 8.77 16.61
CA VAL A 86 7.09 9.95 17.49
C VAL A 86 7.85 11.06 16.75
N GLY A 87 7.27 12.26 16.73
CA GLY A 87 7.86 13.44 16.11
C GLY A 87 7.84 13.48 14.58
N LYS A 88 7.18 12.54 13.89
CA LYS A 88 7.05 12.57 12.42
C LYS A 88 5.60 12.61 11.97
N GLU A 89 5.27 13.56 11.10
CA GLU A 89 3.95 13.59 10.47
C GLU A 89 3.72 12.36 9.56
N ASN A 90 2.46 11.95 9.44
CA ASN A 90 2.07 10.92 8.48
C ASN A 90 2.39 11.37 7.03
N PRO A 91 3.01 10.51 6.20
CA PRO A 91 3.38 10.85 4.83
C PRO A 91 2.24 11.36 3.96
N PHE A 92 0.99 10.97 4.25
CA PHE A 92 -0.19 11.47 3.54
C PHE A 92 -0.27 13.00 3.53
N TRP A 93 -0.03 13.66 4.67
CA TRP A 93 -0.12 15.12 4.76
C TRP A 93 0.96 15.82 3.93
N ASN A 94 2.16 15.24 3.87
CA ASN A 94 3.22 15.71 2.96
C ASN A 94 2.83 15.51 1.49
N THR A 95 2.18 14.40 1.13
CA THR A 95 1.63 14.18 -0.23
C THR A 95 0.59 15.24 -0.57
N LEU A 96 -0.35 15.50 0.34
CA LEU A 96 -1.40 16.49 0.14
C LEU A 96 -0.82 17.90 -0.06
N ARG A 97 0.18 18.29 0.74
CA ARG A 97 0.92 19.54 0.53
C ARG A 97 1.66 19.58 -0.81
N GLY A 98 2.24 18.46 -1.22
CA GLY A 98 2.97 18.33 -2.49
C GLY A 98 2.11 18.59 -3.73
N THR A 99 0.78 18.53 -3.61
CA THR A 99 -0.13 18.91 -4.71
C THR A 99 -0.15 20.42 -4.99
N GLY A 100 0.27 21.25 -4.01
CA GLY A 100 0.12 22.71 -4.05
C GLY A 100 -1.27 23.23 -3.65
N TYR A 101 -2.28 22.36 -3.53
CA TYR A 101 -3.66 22.73 -3.17
C TYR A 101 -3.94 22.72 -1.67
N PHE A 102 -3.00 22.28 -0.84
CA PHE A 102 -3.13 22.27 0.62
C PHE A 102 -1.91 22.94 1.23
N LYS A 103 -2.00 24.24 1.52
CA LYS A 103 -0.86 25.06 1.96
C LYS A 103 -0.85 25.24 3.46
N GLN A 104 -0.73 24.13 4.19
CA GLN A 104 -0.68 24.13 5.64
C GLN A 104 0.70 23.73 6.16
N SER A 105 1.44 24.67 6.74
CA SER A 105 2.79 24.42 7.27
C SER A 105 2.81 23.87 8.70
N ASN A 106 1.77 24.16 9.50
CA ASN A 106 1.70 23.70 10.89
C ASN A 106 1.23 22.24 10.96
N GLN A 107 1.49 21.60 12.10
CA GLN A 107 1.00 20.26 12.41
C GLN A 107 -0.52 20.16 12.18
N ILE A 108 -0.94 19.12 11.46
CA ILE A 108 -2.36 18.85 11.26
C ILE A 108 -2.95 18.29 12.54
N THR A 109 -4.08 18.84 12.98
CA THR A 109 -4.83 18.40 14.16
C THR A 109 -6.30 18.22 13.79
N PRO A 110 -7.08 17.42 14.55
CA PRO A 110 -8.51 17.30 14.34
C PRO A 110 -9.22 18.65 14.37
N SER A 111 -8.92 19.51 15.35
CA SER A 111 -9.50 20.85 15.47
C SER A 111 -9.23 21.71 14.25
N LEU A 112 -7.99 21.74 13.73
CA LEU A 112 -7.66 22.51 12.52
C LEU A 112 -8.51 22.07 11.32
N MET A 113 -8.68 20.76 11.16
CA MET A 113 -9.42 20.18 10.05
C MET A 113 -10.93 20.42 10.20
N ILE A 114 -11.47 20.23 11.41
CA ILE A 114 -12.89 20.46 11.71
C ILE A 114 -13.24 21.94 11.60
N GLU A 115 -12.40 22.85 12.10
CA GLU A 115 -12.63 24.28 11.97
C GLU A 115 -12.35 24.79 10.55
N ASN A 116 -11.81 23.93 9.67
CA ASN A 116 -11.54 24.21 8.26
C ASN A 116 -10.63 25.45 8.06
N ARG A 117 -9.64 25.62 8.96
CA ARG A 117 -8.72 26.79 9.01
C ARG A 117 -7.47 26.66 8.14
N TYR A 118 -7.34 25.57 7.37
CA TYR A 118 -6.23 25.37 6.44
C TYR A 118 -6.45 26.12 5.11
N GLU A 119 -5.37 26.49 4.42
CA GLU A 119 -5.45 27.11 3.09
C GLU A 119 -5.59 26.01 2.01
N SER A 120 -6.76 25.95 1.38
CA SER A 120 -7.08 25.02 0.28
C SER A 120 -8.38 25.45 -0.41
N PRO A 121 -8.59 25.18 -1.71
CA PRO A 121 -9.90 25.34 -2.33
C PRO A 121 -10.89 24.25 -1.90
N PHE A 122 -10.43 23.20 -1.21
CA PHE A 122 -11.24 22.05 -0.83
C PHE A 122 -11.68 22.09 0.62
N ARG A 123 -12.93 21.71 0.86
CA ARG A 123 -13.48 21.32 2.16
C ARG A 123 -13.34 19.81 2.28
N ILE A 124 -12.30 19.37 2.98
CA ILE A 124 -11.87 17.98 3.04
C ILE A 124 -12.60 17.23 4.16
N PHE A 125 -13.51 16.35 3.78
CA PHE A 125 -14.11 15.34 4.64
C PHE A 125 -13.20 14.10 4.66
N ILE A 126 -13.15 13.39 5.79
CA ILE A 126 -12.44 12.11 5.90
C ILE A 126 -13.36 11.09 6.56
N ALA A 127 -13.48 9.91 5.97
CA ALA A 127 -14.20 8.79 6.56
C ALA A 127 -13.50 7.45 6.26
N VAL A 128 -13.91 6.40 6.97
CA VAL A 128 -13.50 5.01 6.73
C VAL A 128 -14.68 4.21 6.22
N LEU A 129 -14.41 3.27 5.30
CA LEU A 129 -15.44 2.36 4.83
C LEU A 129 -15.82 1.34 5.91
N PHE A 130 -14.83 0.76 6.60
CA PHE A 130 -15.04 -0.15 7.70
C PHE A 130 -14.75 0.57 9.02
N SER A 131 -15.72 0.68 9.93
CA SER A 131 -15.49 1.32 11.22
C SER A 131 -14.66 0.44 12.18
N PHE A 132 -14.56 -0.87 11.95
CA PHE A 132 -13.82 -1.73 12.87
C PHE A 132 -12.30 -1.50 12.76
N PRO A 133 -11.58 -1.18 13.85
CA PRO A 133 -10.14 -1.01 13.80
C PRO A 133 -9.39 -2.30 13.51
N SER A 134 -8.41 -2.23 12.61
CA SER A 134 -7.49 -3.33 12.31
C SER A 134 -6.21 -2.78 11.68
N ASN A 135 -5.15 -3.57 11.64
CA ASN A 135 -3.92 -3.11 10.98
C ASN A 135 -4.12 -3.09 9.46
N PHE A 136 -4.89 -4.05 8.95
CA PHE A 136 -5.21 -4.17 7.53
C PHE A 136 -6.68 -4.57 7.30
N PRO A 137 -7.31 -4.11 6.20
CA PRO A 137 -8.71 -4.43 5.93
C PRO A 137 -8.94 -5.90 5.58
N HIS A 138 -7.93 -6.62 5.07
CA HIS A 138 -8.05 -8.05 4.74
C HIS A 138 -8.12 -8.97 5.97
N GLU A 139 -7.75 -8.48 7.16
CA GLU A 139 -7.89 -9.22 8.42
C GLU A 139 -9.37 -9.36 8.83
N LEU A 140 -10.23 -8.43 8.39
CA LEU A 140 -11.65 -8.41 8.76
C LEU A 140 -12.42 -9.67 8.34
N PRO A 141 -12.37 -10.15 7.08
CA PRO A 141 -13.02 -11.40 6.72
C PRO A 141 -12.42 -12.63 7.42
N GLU A 142 -11.15 -12.61 7.83
CA GLU A 142 -10.55 -13.70 8.62
C GLU A 142 -11.12 -13.74 10.05
N ILE A 143 -11.39 -12.58 10.62
CA ILE A 143 -11.91 -12.45 11.99
C ILE A 143 -13.40 -12.75 12.06
N PHE A 144 -14.17 -12.10 11.18
CA PHE A 144 -15.62 -12.09 11.24
C PHE A 144 -16.29 -13.14 10.34
N GLY A 145 -15.53 -13.69 9.39
CA GLY A 145 -16.07 -14.50 8.31
C GLY A 145 -16.71 -13.66 7.20
N VAL A 146 -16.92 -14.28 6.04
CA VAL A 146 -17.39 -13.62 4.81
C VAL A 146 -18.77 -12.97 5.00
N GLY A 147 -19.68 -13.62 5.72
CA GLY A 147 -21.05 -13.13 5.91
C GLY A 147 -21.12 -11.82 6.70
N GLU A 148 -20.41 -11.75 7.83
CA GLU A 148 -20.34 -10.52 8.65
C GLU A 148 -19.53 -9.43 7.96
N TYR A 149 -18.44 -9.78 7.27
CA TYR A 149 -17.69 -8.82 6.46
C TYR A 149 -18.57 -8.18 5.37
N GLN A 150 -19.44 -8.94 4.71
CA GLN A 150 -20.40 -8.40 3.76
C GLN A 150 -21.40 -7.43 4.40
N LYS A 151 -21.88 -7.72 5.62
CA LYS A 151 -22.73 -6.78 6.37
C LYS A 151 -21.97 -5.49 6.69
N MET A 152 -20.70 -5.57 7.03
CA MET A 152 -19.84 -4.39 7.26
C MET A 152 -19.69 -3.55 5.99
N ILE A 153 -19.49 -4.18 4.82
CA ILE A 153 -19.48 -3.49 3.51
C ILE A 153 -20.78 -2.70 3.31
N ILE A 154 -21.92 -3.36 3.49
CA ILE A 154 -23.25 -2.74 3.30
C ILE A 154 -23.44 -1.56 4.25
N ALA A 155 -23.12 -1.74 5.53
CA ALA A 155 -23.24 -0.70 6.54
C ALA A 155 -22.30 0.50 6.26
N GLY A 156 -21.05 0.24 5.87
CA GLY A 156 -20.06 1.24 5.52
C GLY A 156 -20.46 2.06 4.29
N LYS A 157 -20.93 1.37 3.25
CA LYS A 157 -21.46 2.00 2.04
C LYS A 157 -22.63 2.92 2.36
N ARG A 158 -23.63 2.44 3.12
CA ARG A 158 -24.79 3.24 3.54
C ARG A 158 -24.39 4.48 4.34
N LYS A 159 -23.52 4.33 5.34
CA LYS A 159 -23.00 5.47 6.13
C LYS A 159 -22.30 6.50 5.25
N THR A 160 -21.58 6.04 4.22
CA THR A 160 -20.92 6.93 3.26
C THR A 160 -21.95 7.66 2.39
N GLU A 161 -22.95 6.96 1.85
CA GLU A 161 -24.04 7.56 1.07
C GLU A 161 -24.81 8.63 1.87
N GLU A 162 -25.12 8.36 3.13
CA GLU A 162 -25.74 9.31 4.07
C GLU A 162 -24.87 10.56 4.25
N LEU A 163 -23.55 10.39 4.39
CA LEU A 163 -22.60 11.51 4.50
C LEU A 163 -22.58 12.37 3.24
N LEU A 164 -22.53 11.74 2.07
CA LEU A 164 -22.50 12.44 0.78
C LEU A 164 -23.78 13.25 0.56
N ALA A 165 -24.94 12.65 0.84
CA ALA A 165 -26.22 13.32 0.70
C ALA A 165 -26.37 14.49 1.69
N LYS A 166 -25.98 14.27 2.96
CA LYS A 166 -26.12 15.28 4.02
C LYS A 166 -25.28 16.54 3.77
N TYR A 167 -24.09 16.40 3.17
CA TYR A 167 -23.15 17.50 2.98
C TYR A 167 -22.92 17.87 1.51
N ASP A 168 -23.81 17.40 0.62
CA ASP A 168 -23.76 17.62 -0.83
C ASP A 168 -22.39 17.35 -1.46
N ILE A 169 -21.73 16.27 -1.04
CA ILE A 169 -20.40 15.92 -1.52
C ILE A 169 -20.52 15.19 -2.86
N LYS A 170 -19.95 15.76 -3.93
CA LYS A 170 -20.00 15.18 -5.28
C LYS A 170 -18.74 14.42 -5.70
N ASN A 171 -17.69 14.45 -4.89
CA ASN A 171 -16.38 13.90 -5.25
C ASN A 171 -15.81 13.05 -4.12
N ILE A 172 -15.45 11.80 -4.43
CA ILE A 172 -14.82 10.85 -3.50
C ILE A 172 -13.44 10.48 -4.03
N ILE A 173 -12.42 10.54 -3.19
CA ILE A 173 -11.06 10.08 -3.48
C ILE A 173 -10.78 8.87 -2.59
N CYS A 174 -10.70 7.69 -3.20
CA CYS A 174 -10.45 6.42 -2.56
C CYS A 174 -8.95 6.11 -2.52
N PHE A 175 -8.40 5.91 -1.31
CA PHE A 175 -6.99 5.53 -1.10
C PHE A 175 -6.81 4.00 -1.06
N GLY A 176 -7.37 3.31 -2.04
CA GLY A 176 -7.29 1.85 -2.15
C GLY A 176 -8.39 1.25 -3.02
N LYS A 177 -8.06 0.11 -3.64
CA LYS A 177 -8.95 -0.64 -4.55
C LYS A 177 -10.25 -1.06 -3.87
N THR A 178 -10.18 -1.56 -2.63
CA THR A 178 -11.38 -2.04 -1.90
C THR A 178 -12.45 -0.96 -1.77
N GLN A 179 -12.07 0.28 -1.42
CA GLN A 179 -13.04 1.37 -1.27
C GLN A 179 -13.62 1.77 -2.63
N TYR A 180 -12.76 1.84 -3.64
CA TYR A 180 -13.17 2.17 -4.99
C TYR A 180 -14.17 1.14 -5.55
N ASP A 181 -13.84 -0.15 -5.52
CA ASP A 181 -14.66 -1.21 -6.09
C ASP A 181 -16.04 -1.33 -5.44
N ILE A 182 -16.14 -1.05 -4.13
CA ILE A 182 -17.41 -1.09 -3.40
C ILE A 182 -18.32 0.09 -3.78
N MET A 183 -17.72 1.24 -4.07
CA MET A 183 -18.45 2.49 -4.27
C MET A 183 -18.72 2.79 -5.75
N ALA A 184 -17.79 2.45 -6.65
CA ALA A 184 -17.85 2.76 -8.07
C ALA A 184 -18.80 1.84 -8.86
N SER A 185 -19.34 2.35 -9.97
CA SER A 185 -20.18 1.57 -10.90
C SER A 185 -19.40 0.51 -11.68
N PHE A 186 -18.08 0.67 -11.77
CA PHE A 186 -17.18 -0.24 -12.45
C PHE A 186 -15.97 -0.51 -11.57
N ALA A 187 -15.59 -1.78 -11.46
CA ALA A 187 -14.40 -2.18 -10.73
C ALA A 187 -13.14 -1.55 -11.35
N SER A 188 -12.11 -1.32 -10.53
CA SER A 188 -10.83 -0.88 -11.03
C SER A 188 -10.16 -1.99 -11.87
N PRO A 189 -9.25 -1.64 -12.78
CA PRO A 189 -8.36 -2.64 -13.38
C PRO A 189 -7.60 -3.41 -12.29
N ASP A 190 -7.31 -4.70 -12.52
CA ASP A 190 -6.58 -5.55 -11.57
C ASP A 190 -5.21 -4.95 -11.20
N GLN A 191 -4.55 -4.29 -12.16
CA GLN A 191 -3.27 -3.59 -12.00
C GLN A 191 -3.45 -2.06 -11.97
N TYR A 192 -4.40 -1.55 -11.19
CA TYR A 192 -4.69 -0.11 -11.15
C TYR A 192 -3.45 0.75 -10.84
N THR A 193 -2.53 0.27 -10.00
CA THR A 193 -1.27 0.98 -9.69
C THR A 193 -0.39 1.19 -10.92
N ASN A 194 -0.35 0.25 -11.87
CA ASN A 194 0.38 0.40 -13.13
C ASN A 194 -0.26 1.45 -14.05
N ALA A 195 -1.58 1.59 -14.02
CA ALA A 195 -2.25 2.68 -14.71
C ALA A 195 -1.93 4.03 -14.05
N LEU A 196 -1.96 4.11 -12.71
CA LEU A 196 -1.59 5.32 -11.98
C LEU A 196 -0.12 5.73 -12.22
N LYS A 197 0.82 4.77 -12.24
CA LYS A 197 2.24 5.00 -12.57
C LYS A 197 2.45 5.60 -13.96
N ARG A 198 1.60 5.22 -14.93
CA ARG A 198 1.59 5.78 -16.29
C ARG A 198 0.96 7.18 -16.37
N GLY A 199 0.57 7.75 -15.23
CA GLY A 199 -0.08 9.06 -15.15
C GLY A 199 -1.57 9.03 -15.48
N ASN A 200 -2.21 7.85 -15.55
CA ASN A 200 -3.64 7.78 -15.80
C ASN A 200 -4.42 8.16 -14.54
N VAL A 201 -5.52 8.89 -14.72
CA VAL A 201 -6.54 9.09 -13.69
C VAL A 201 -7.58 7.99 -13.80
N ILE A 202 -7.81 7.26 -12.71
CA ILE A 202 -8.86 6.24 -12.64
C ILE A 202 -10.07 6.89 -11.99
N GLN A 203 -11.13 7.05 -12.78
CA GLN A 203 -12.38 7.67 -12.39
C GLN A 203 -13.56 6.82 -12.83
N SER A 204 -14.61 6.80 -12.01
CA SER A 204 -15.92 6.26 -12.37
C SER A 204 -17.02 7.06 -11.68
N GLN A 205 -18.28 6.78 -12.05
CA GLN A 205 -19.43 7.27 -11.29
C GLN A 205 -19.68 6.36 -10.09
N ALA A 206 -20.36 6.87 -9.08
CA ALA A 206 -20.82 6.06 -7.96
C ALA A 206 -21.93 5.10 -8.40
N SER A 207 -21.88 3.86 -7.90
CA SER A 207 -22.88 2.82 -8.15
C SER A 207 -24.31 3.18 -7.72
N PHE A 208 -24.45 4.18 -6.84
CA PHE A 208 -25.72 4.69 -6.32
C PHE A 208 -26.10 6.07 -6.88
N SER A 209 -25.22 6.74 -7.64
CA SER A 209 -25.50 8.07 -8.18
C SER A 209 -24.56 8.46 -9.33
N ASN A 210 -25.14 8.86 -10.46
CA ASN A 210 -24.41 9.43 -11.59
C ASN A 210 -23.93 10.88 -11.36
N ALA A 211 -24.28 11.48 -10.22
CA ALA A 211 -23.86 12.83 -9.85
C ALA A 211 -22.62 12.83 -8.95
N VAL A 212 -22.14 11.65 -8.53
CA VAL A 212 -21.00 11.51 -7.63
C VAL A 212 -19.86 10.85 -8.38
N SER A 213 -18.76 11.59 -8.54
CA SER A 213 -17.52 11.07 -9.11
C SER A 213 -16.67 10.37 -8.05
N ILE A 214 -16.12 9.21 -8.40
CA ILE A 214 -15.23 8.43 -7.55
C ILE A 214 -13.89 8.29 -8.26
N PHE A 215 -12.83 8.69 -7.57
CA PHE A 215 -11.46 8.62 -8.03
C PHE A 215 -10.70 7.57 -7.23
N LEU A 216 -9.86 6.78 -7.90
CA LEU A 216 -8.91 5.88 -7.26
C LEU A 216 -7.51 6.49 -7.34
N THR A 217 -6.82 6.55 -6.20
CA THR A 217 -5.42 6.93 -6.12
C THR A 217 -4.60 5.84 -5.40
N PHE A 218 -3.30 6.06 -5.27
CA PHE A 218 -2.42 5.13 -4.57
C PHE A 218 -2.82 5.00 -3.09
N PRO A 219 -2.67 3.81 -2.49
CA PRO A 219 -2.83 3.64 -1.05
C PRO A 219 -1.90 4.58 -0.27
N THR A 220 -2.35 5.06 0.89
CA THR A 220 -1.56 5.97 1.74
C THR A 220 -0.19 5.37 2.13
N GLY A 221 -0.15 4.06 2.37
CA GLY A 221 1.06 3.28 2.68
C GLY A 221 1.91 2.87 1.48
N TRP A 222 1.52 3.20 0.24
CA TRP A 222 2.23 2.79 -0.95
C TRP A 222 3.60 3.48 -1.05
N ARG A 223 4.65 2.65 -1.10
CA ARG A 223 6.08 3.04 -1.01
C ARG A 223 7.00 2.06 -1.73
N TYR A 224 6.46 1.31 -2.68
CA TYR A 224 7.17 0.24 -3.39
C TYR A 224 8.00 0.77 -4.57
N ASP A 225 7.78 2.03 -4.96
CA ASP A 225 8.52 2.72 -6.01
C ASP A 225 9.44 3.80 -5.41
N THR A 226 10.63 3.97 -5.97
CA THR A 226 11.61 4.97 -5.52
C THR A 226 11.07 6.38 -5.69
N ASP A 227 10.22 6.61 -6.70
CA ASP A 227 9.57 7.89 -6.96
C ASP A 227 8.11 7.94 -6.45
N SER A 228 7.76 7.02 -5.55
CA SER A 228 6.37 6.87 -5.07
C SER A 228 5.78 8.16 -4.49
N GLN A 229 6.59 9.01 -3.86
CA GLN A 229 6.11 10.27 -3.32
C GLN A 229 5.68 11.23 -4.42
N HIS A 230 6.50 11.41 -5.47
CA HIS A 230 6.17 12.28 -6.59
C HIS A 230 4.94 11.76 -7.34
N MET A 231 4.89 10.46 -7.64
CA MET A 231 3.75 9.83 -8.32
C MET A 231 2.44 10.04 -7.55
N LYS A 232 2.47 9.90 -6.22
CA LYS A 232 1.30 10.19 -5.37
C LYS A 232 0.88 11.66 -5.43
N CYS A 233 1.85 12.58 -5.36
CA CYS A 233 1.57 14.01 -5.43
C CYS A 233 0.95 14.39 -6.79
N GLU A 234 1.55 13.97 -7.90
CA GLU A 234 1.07 14.31 -9.25
C GLU A 234 -0.30 13.69 -9.54
N ASN A 235 -0.51 12.41 -9.19
CA ASN A 235 -1.82 11.79 -9.39
C ASN A 235 -2.93 12.48 -8.58
N LEU A 236 -2.66 12.82 -7.31
CA LEU A 236 -3.64 13.53 -6.49
C LEU A 236 -3.88 14.96 -6.99
N LYS A 237 -2.83 15.63 -7.48
CA LYS A 237 -2.92 16.96 -8.10
C LYS A 237 -3.82 16.94 -9.35
N GLN A 238 -3.66 15.96 -10.24
CA GLN A 238 -4.51 15.79 -11.42
C GLN A 238 -5.97 15.57 -11.05
N ILE A 239 -6.25 14.72 -10.05
CA ILE A 239 -7.62 14.49 -9.54
C ILE A 239 -8.21 15.82 -9.03
N MET A 240 -7.44 16.58 -8.24
CA MET A 240 -7.88 17.87 -7.72
C MET A 240 -8.16 18.90 -8.82
N GLU A 241 -7.34 18.95 -9.87
CA GLU A 241 -7.54 19.81 -11.05
C GLU A 241 -8.84 19.49 -11.79
N ILE A 242 -9.14 18.19 -11.95
CA ILE A 242 -10.41 17.73 -12.55
C ILE A 242 -11.59 18.22 -11.71
N ILE A 243 -11.51 18.08 -10.38
CA ILE A 243 -12.57 18.52 -9.46
C ILE A 243 -12.78 20.04 -9.52
N ILE A 244 -11.69 20.83 -9.50
CA ILE A 244 -11.79 22.29 -9.60
C ILE A 244 -12.43 22.70 -10.92
N THR A 245 -11.99 22.11 -12.03
CA THR A 245 -12.55 22.39 -13.36
C THR A 245 -14.04 22.06 -13.43
N ALA A 246 -14.45 20.91 -12.90
CA ALA A 246 -15.86 20.50 -12.87
C ALA A 246 -16.74 21.39 -11.97
N SER A 247 -16.15 22.02 -10.94
CA SER A 247 -16.87 22.93 -10.04
C SER A 247 -17.14 24.33 -10.63
N GLY A 248 -16.57 24.64 -11.81
CA GLY A 248 -16.65 25.98 -12.41
C GLY A 248 -15.85 27.05 -11.68
N THR A 249 -14.99 26.66 -10.71
CA THR A 249 -14.14 27.59 -9.96
C THR A 249 -12.97 28.05 -10.84
N PRO A 250 -12.75 29.37 -11.04
CA PRO A 250 -11.63 29.86 -11.85
C PRO A 250 -10.28 29.42 -11.28
N LEU A 251 -9.44 28.78 -12.11
CA LEU A 251 -8.08 28.44 -11.72
C LEU A 251 -7.24 29.72 -11.64
N HIS A 252 -6.81 30.12 -10.43
CA HIS A 252 -5.70 31.07 -10.31
C HIS A 252 -4.42 30.37 -10.79
N LYS A 253 -3.86 30.86 -11.91
CA LYS A 253 -2.62 30.33 -12.52
C LYS A 253 -1.51 30.27 -11.47
N ALA A 254 -1.04 29.05 -11.17
CA ALA A 254 0.11 28.83 -10.31
C ALA A 254 1.42 29.05 -11.09
N ASP A 255 2.37 29.76 -10.46
CA ASP A 255 3.70 30.05 -10.98
C ASP A 255 4.51 28.76 -11.21
N GLU A 256 4.81 28.44 -12.47
CA GLU A 256 5.68 27.32 -12.84
C GLU A 256 7.17 27.71 -12.67
N ARG A 257 7.87 27.10 -11.71
CA ARG A 257 9.33 27.06 -11.70
C ARG A 257 9.81 25.64 -12.01
N LYS A 258 10.26 25.42 -13.25
CA LYS A 258 10.94 24.19 -13.69
C LYS A 258 12.37 24.15 -13.11
N LYS A 259 12.78 23.00 -12.58
CA LYS A 259 14.17 22.69 -12.21
C LYS A 259 14.67 21.54 -13.07
N ASP A 260 15.73 21.80 -13.83
CA ASP A 260 16.43 20.81 -14.65
C ASP A 260 17.31 19.91 -13.78
N LEU A 261 17.18 18.59 -13.98
CA LEU A 261 18.04 17.56 -13.37
C LEU A 261 18.95 16.98 -14.46
N LYS A 262 20.26 16.98 -14.21
CA LYS A 262 21.28 16.39 -15.09
C LYS A 262 21.46 14.88 -14.80
N PRO A 263 21.69 14.04 -15.83
CA PRO A 263 21.94 12.62 -15.65
C PRO A 263 23.40 12.33 -15.24
N PHE A 264 23.57 11.34 -14.37
CA PHE A 264 24.85 10.84 -13.86
C PHE A 264 25.26 9.60 -14.68
N HIS A 265 26.46 9.60 -15.27
CA HIS A 265 27.03 8.43 -15.97
C HIS A 265 27.96 7.65 -15.04
N GLN A 266 27.69 6.35 -14.86
CA GLN A 266 28.64 5.37 -14.34
C GLN A 266 28.65 4.15 -15.25
N GLN A 267 29.86 3.71 -15.65
CA GLN A 267 30.10 2.48 -16.41
C GLN A 267 29.69 1.27 -15.55
N LYS A 268 28.91 0.33 -16.11
CA LYS A 268 28.28 -0.74 -15.31
C LYS A 268 28.50 -2.14 -15.90
N ALA A 269 28.88 -3.07 -15.02
CA ALA A 269 29.00 -4.49 -15.30
C ALA A 269 27.63 -5.15 -15.54
N THR A 270 27.59 -6.17 -16.38
CA THR A 270 26.40 -7.01 -16.59
C THR A 270 26.03 -7.71 -15.29
N SER A 271 24.77 -7.57 -14.86
CA SER A 271 24.27 -8.16 -13.62
C SER A 271 23.82 -9.60 -13.86
N ASN A 272 24.12 -10.52 -12.94
CA ASN A 272 23.66 -11.91 -13.05
C ASN A 272 22.20 -12.02 -12.60
N ILE A 273 21.50 -13.07 -13.04
CA ILE A 273 20.11 -13.36 -12.66
C ILE A 273 20.10 -14.65 -11.85
N TRP A 274 19.41 -14.61 -10.70
CA TRP A 274 19.32 -15.73 -9.77
C TRP A 274 17.86 -16.06 -9.46
N PHE A 275 17.53 -17.34 -9.40
CA PHE A 275 16.32 -17.83 -8.77
C PHE A 275 16.63 -18.20 -7.31
N VAL A 276 15.92 -17.58 -6.36
CA VAL A 276 16.13 -17.76 -4.92
C VAL A 276 14.85 -18.29 -4.27
N VAL A 277 14.94 -19.40 -3.56
CA VAL A 277 13.82 -20.08 -2.88
C VAL A 277 14.00 -20.14 -1.37
N HIS A 278 12.97 -19.74 -0.62
CA HIS A 278 12.90 -19.90 0.83
C HIS A 278 11.65 -20.66 1.29
N HIS A 279 11.83 -21.54 2.28
CA HIS A 279 10.77 -22.40 2.83
C HIS A 279 10.09 -21.85 4.10
N ARG A 280 10.55 -20.71 4.65
CA ARG A 280 10.07 -20.16 5.94
C ARG A 280 9.96 -18.64 5.94
N ASP A 281 9.37 -18.13 7.02
CA ASP A 281 8.87 -16.76 7.33
C ASP A 281 9.95 -15.68 7.46
N LEU A 282 11.18 -15.94 7.02
CA LEU A 282 12.27 -14.95 7.08
C LEU A 282 11.92 -13.66 6.29
N TRP A 283 11.03 -13.77 5.30
CA TRP A 283 10.48 -12.63 4.56
C TRP A 283 9.50 -11.77 5.38
N ASP A 284 8.81 -12.36 6.35
CA ASP A 284 7.74 -11.68 7.08
C ASP A 284 8.29 -10.69 8.12
N ILE A 285 9.57 -10.82 8.46
CA ILE A 285 10.30 -9.86 9.32
C ILE A 285 10.70 -8.61 8.53
N ASP A 286 11.24 -8.80 7.32
CA ASP A 286 11.64 -7.72 6.42
C ASP A 286 11.53 -8.18 4.96
N SER A 287 10.45 -7.76 4.30
CA SER A 287 10.19 -8.02 2.87
C SER A 287 11.21 -7.42 1.90
N ARG A 288 12.28 -6.80 2.39
CA ARG A 288 13.41 -6.29 1.59
C ARG A 288 14.70 -6.99 1.93
N LEU A 289 14.63 -8.15 2.58
CA LEU A 289 15.81 -8.86 3.02
C LEU A 289 15.65 -10.36 2.83
N ILE A 290 16.68 -10.98 2.25
CA ILE A 290 16.81 -12.43 2.17
C ILE A 290 18.03 -12.86 2.97
N GLY A 291 17.88 -13.93 3.76
CA GLY A 291 18.93 -14.45 4.63
C GLY A 291 19.28 -15.91 4.33
N PHE A 292 20.55 -16.24 4.40
CA PHE A 292 21.11 -17.56 4.16
C PHE A 292 21.91 -18.02 5.38
N TYR A 293 21.69 -19.27 5.82
CA TYR A 293 22.53 -19.89 6.85
C TYR A 293 23.86 -20.40 6.29
N ASN A 294 23.86 -20.85 5.04
CA ASN A 294 25.04 -21.38 4.40
C ASN A 294 25.70 -20.29 3.55
N ARG A 295 26.90 -19.87 3.97
CA ARG A 295 27.72 -18.88 3.25
C ARG A 295 27.87 -19.21 1.76
N ASN A 296 27.98 -20.48 1.39
CA ASN A 296 28.20 -20.90 0.00
C ASN A 296 27.00 -20.62 -0.92
N GLN A 297 25.82 -20.38 -0.34
CA GLN A 297 24.63 -20.01 -1.12
C GLN A 297 24.49 -18.49 -1.27
N TRP A 298 24.98 -17.74 -0.28
CA TRP A 298 25.04 -16.28 -0.33
C TRP A 298 26.23 -15.75 -1.14
N GLU A 299 27.37 -16.43 -1.11
CA GLU A 299 28.62 -16.01 -1.73
C GLU A 299 28.50 -15.71 -3.25
N PRO A 300 27.79 -16.52 -4.06
CA PRO A 300 27.62 -16.26 -5.48
C PRO A 300 26.88 -14.95 -5.82
N LEU A 301 26.01 -14.48 -4.92
CA LEU A 301 25.20 -13.28 -5.13
C LEU A 301 26.05 -12.01 -5.02
N LYS A 302 25.84 -11.02 -5.89
CA LYS A 302 26.56 -9.74 -5.86
C LYS A 302 25.60 -8.56 -5.83
N VAL A 303 26.06 -7.43 -5.29
CA VAL A 303 25.32 -6.17 -5.41
C VAL A 303 25.16 -5.83 -6.89
N GLY A 304 23.93 -5.52 -7.30
CA GLY A 304 23.53 -5.33 -8.69
C GLY A 304 22.83 -6.52 -9.31
N ASP A 305 23.05 -7.75 -8.82
CA ASP A 305 22.40 -8.94 -9.37
C ASP A 305 20.87 -8.88 -9.21
N VAL A 306 20.18 -9.53 -10.15
CA VAL A 306 18.72 -9.68 -10.19
C VAL A 306 18.33 -10.99 -9.53
N VAL A 307 17.27 -10.96 -8.73
CA VAL A 307 16.75 -12.11 -7.97
C VAL A 307 15.28 -12.31 -8.28
N ILE A 308 14.93 -13.44 -8.90
CA ILE A 308 13.57 -13.98 -8.92
C ILE A 308 13.35 -14.66 -7.57
N TYR A 309 12.45 -14.14 -6.74
CA TYR A 309 12.26 -14.63 -5.38
C TYR A 309 10.98 -15.45 -5.21
N TYR A 310 11.15 -16.72 -4.83
CA TYR A 310 10.07 -17.69 -4.66
C TYR A 310 9.90 -18.11 -3.19
N ARG A 311 8.66 -18.04 -2.69
CA ARG A 311 8.31 -18.51 -1.35
C ARG A 311 7.68 -19.89 -1.44
N ALA A 312 8.43 -20.91 -1.06
CA ALA A 312 7.95 -22.30 -1.15
C ALA A 312 6.73 -22.58 -0.25
N GLY A 313 6.58 -21.87 0.87
CA GLY A 313 5.39 -21.97 1.74
C GLY A 313 4.11 -21.44 1.08
N PHE A 314 4.23 -20.40 0.26
CA PHE A 314 3.11 -19.76 -0.47
C PHE A 314 2.94 -20.33 -1.88
N LYS A 315 3.91 -21.13 -2.33
CA LYS A 315 3.97 -21.75 -3.66
C LYS A 315 3.89 -20.72 -4.79
N GLU A 316 4.48 -19.54 -4.57
CA GLU A 316 4.46 -18.46 -5.54
C GLU A 316 5.76 -17.66 -5.63
N ILE A 317 6.01 -17.11 -6.82
CA ILE A 317 7.02 -16.07 -7.04
C ILE A 317 6.43 -14.77 -6.52
N THR A 318 7.15 -14.13 -5.61
CA THR A 318 6.70 -12.91 -4.92
C THR A 318 7.18 -11.64 -5.58
N GLY A 319 8.15 -11.75 -6.49
CA GLY A 319 8.68 -10.63 -7.23
C GLY A 319 10.06 -10.92 -7.83
N VAL A 320 10.50 -9.98 -8.64
CA VAL A 320 11.85 -9.84 -9.18
C VAL A 320 12.49 -8.64 -8.50
N PHE A 321 13.68 -8.82 -7.96
CA PHE A 321 14.37 -7.88 -7.10
C PHE A 321 15.79 -7.61 -7.59
N ARG A 322 16.40 -6.52 -7.12
CA ARG A 322 17.82 -6.22 -7.27
C ARG A 322 18.50 -6.25 -5.91
N ILE A 323 19.68 -6.85 -5.84
CA ILE A 323 20.50 -6.79 -4.62
C ILE A 323 21.14 -5.42 -4.51
N THR A 324 20.82 -4.67 -3.47
CA THR A 324 21.36 -3.33 -3.20
C THR A 324 22.46 -3.34 -2.15
N GLU A 325 22.46 -4.33 -1.26
CA GLU A 325 23.41 -4.45 -0.17
C GLU A 325 23.65 -5.92 0.17
N LYS A 326 24.86 -6.25 0.60
CA LYS A 326 25.25 -7.62 0.98
C LYS A 326 26.15 -7.57 2.21
N ALA A 327 25.69 -8.08 3.34
CA ALA A 327 26.50 -8.19 4.55
C ALA A 327 25.98 -9.30 5.48
N VAL A 328 26.72 -9.53 6.57
CA VAL A 328 26.27 -10.39 7.67
C VAL A 328 25.41 -9.58 8.62
N ASN A 329 24.24 -10.09 9.00
CA ASN A 329 23.35 -9.47 9.99
C ASN A 329 23.00 -7.98 9.69
N LEU A 330 22.75 -7.65 8.41
CA LEU A 330 22.20 -6.37 7.94
C LEU A 330 20.99 -5.88 8.75
N ASN A 331 20.12 -6.80 9.16
CA ASN A 331 19.06 -6.52 10.12
C ASN A 331 19.29 -7.35 11.38
N LYS A 332 19.66 -6.69 12.48
CA LYS A 332 19.87 -7.32 13.80
C LYS A 332 18.58 -7.84 14.44
N HIS A 333 17.44 -7.33 14.00
CA HIS A 333 16.10 -7.77 14.42
C HIS A 333 15.52 -8.82 13.48
N PHE A 334 16.33 -9.41 12.60
CA PHE A 334 15.98 -10.62 11.85
C PHE A 334 15.95 -11.82 12.81
N TYR A 335 15.05 -11.75 13.79
CA TYR A 335 15.05 -12.51 15.03
C TYR A 335 13.93 -13.53 14.99
N ILE A 336 14.30 -14.80 15.11
CA ILE A 336 13.45 -15.88 15.57
C ILE A 336 14.19 -16.40 16.81
N GLU A 337 13.49 -16.60 17.94
CA GLU A 337 14.10 -16.90 19.26
C GLU A 337 15.11 -18.07 19.22
N ASP A 338 14.94 -19.03 18.31
CA ASP A 338 15.84 -20.18 18.11
C ASP A 338 17.15 -19.87 17.33
N ILE A 339 17.37 -18.62 16.92
CA ILE A 339 18.41 -18.26 15.91
C ILE A 339 19.42 -17.24 16.46
N ALA A 340 19.24 -16.77 17.69
CA ALA A 340 20.01 -15.68 18.29
C ALA A 340 21.54 -15.85 18.28
N GLU A 341 22.05 -17.07 18.08
CA GLU A 341 23.49 -17.38 18.06
C GLU A 341 24.08 -17.65 16.67
N ARG A 342 23.27 -17.63 15.58
CA ARG A 342 23.76 -18.00 14.25
C ARG A 342 24.06 -16.79 13.38
N THR A 343 25.24 -16.79 12.78
CA THR A 343 25.62 -15.85 11.72
C THR A 343 24.67 -15.99 10.52
N ILE A 344 23.93 -14.93 10.17
CA ILE A 344 23.05 -14.93 8.99
C ILE A 344 23.68 -14.06 7.91
N HIS A 345 23.90 -14.66 6.74
CA HIS A 345 24.39 -13.97 5.58
C HIS A 345 23.21 -13.35 4.82
N GLN A 346 23.17 -12.03 4.68
CA GLN A 346 21.97 -11.32 4.22
C GLN A 346 22.23 -10.51 2.94
N CYS A 347 21.19 -10.38 2.12
CA CYS A 347 21.13 -9.46 0.97
C CYS A 347 19.92 -8.55 1.14
N ARG A 348 20.12 -7.24 1.01
CA ARG A 348 19.04 -6.25 0.91
C ARG A 348 18.55 -6.17 -0.53
N LEU A 349 17.24 -6.12 -0.70
CA LEU A 349 16.56 -6.17 -1.97
C LEU A 349 15.81 -4.88 -2.26
N GLU A 350 15.83 -4.48 -3.53
CA GLU A 350 14.98 -3.46 -4.14
C GLU A 350 14.03 -4.17 -5.10
N LEU A 351 12.71 -3.96 -4.98
CA LEU A 351 11.73 -4.57 -5.88
C LEU A 351 11.87 -3.94 -7.27
N LEU A 352 12.07 -4.79 -8.28
CA LEU A 352 12.07 -4.38 -9.69
C LEU A 352 10.69 -4.57 -10.32
N SER A 353 10.04 -5.70 -10.06
CA SER A 353 8.68 -5.99 -10.51
C SER A 353 8.02 -7.07 -9.68
N ASP A 354 6.75 -6.90 -9.36
CA ASP A 354 5.85 -7.90 -8.78
C ASP A 354 4.74 -8.30 -9.77
N ASP A 355 4.83 -7.87 -11.05
CA ASP A 355 3.89 -8.21 -12.11
C ASP A 355 4.20 -9.60 -12.71
N ILE A 356 3.93 -10.62 -11.89
CA ILE A 356 4.21 -12.02 -12.19
C ILE A 356 3.05 -12.61 -13.02
N ILE A 357 3.34 -13.23 -14.16
CA ILE A 357 2.38 -14.03 -14.95
C ILE A 357 2.51 -15.52 -14.69
N CYS A 358 3.71 -15.98 -14.27
CA CYS A 358 3.97 -17.37 -13.93
C CYS A 358 4.22 -17.52 -12.43
N TYR A 359 3.15 -17.76 -11.66
CA TYR A 359 3.25 -17.88 -10.21
C TYR A 359 3.84 -19.21 -9.75
N ARG A 360 3.70 -20.29 -10.53
CA ARG A 360 4.05 -21.66 -10.09
C ARG A 360 5.20 -22.25 -10.93
N PRO A 361 6.46 -21.88 -10.65
CA PRO A 361 7.60 -22.42 -11.37
C PRO A 361 7.77 -23.94 -11.19
N THR A 362 7.12 -24.55 -10.19
CA THR A 362 7.13 -26.00 -9.96
C THR A 362 6.49 -26.82 -11.08
N THR A 363 5.67 -26.21 -11.94
CA THR A 363 4.96 -26.89 -13.03
C THR A 363 5.48 -26.54 -14.42
N GLU A 364 6.52 -25.70 -14.52
CA GLU A 364 7.02 -25.18 -15.79
C GLU A 364 8.46 -25.62 -16.02
N ALA A 365 8.64 -26.72 -16.77
CA ALA A 365 9.95 -27.28 -17.05
C ALA A 365 10.84 -26.41 -17.96
N LYS A 366 10.30 -25.34 -18.54
CA LYS A 366 11.05 -24.43 -19.43
C LYS A 366 12.04 -23.53 -18.69
N PHE A 367 11.93 -23.39 -17.36
CA PHE A 367 12.85 -22.57 -16.60
C PHE A 367 14.27 -23.13 -16.61
N SER A 368 15.26 -22.29 -16.87
CA SER A 368 16.67 -22.70 -16.98
C SER A 368 17.23 -23.28 -15.67
N PHE A 369 16.63 -22.91 -14.53
CA PHE A 369 16.99 -23.43 -13.21
C PHE A 369 16.22 -24.70 -12.81
N PHE A 370 15.21 -25.13 -13.57
CA PHE A 370 14.22 -26.14 -13.15
C PHE A 370 14.86 -27.47 -12.75
N ASP A 371 15.67 -28.09 -13.62
CA ASP A 371 16.27 -29.40 -13.36
C ASP A 371 17.21 -29.38 -12.14
N THR A 372 17.97 -28.30 -11.97
CA THR A 372 18.85 -28.13 -10.82
C THR A 372 18.04 -27.93 -9.54
N TRP A 373 16.93 -27.20 -9.61
CA TRP A 373 16.04 -26.96 -8.49
C TRP A 373 15.30 -28.24 -8.05
N VAL A 374 14.79 -29.02 -8.99
CA VAL A 374 14.16 -30.33 -8.73
C VAL A 374 15.18 -31.31 -8.11
N SER A 375 16.37 -31.40 -8.69
CA SER A 375 17.46 -32.25 -8.15
C SER A 375 17.88 -31.85 -6.73
N ALA A 376 17.75 -30.56 -6.39
CA ALA A 376 17.97 -30.04 -5.04
C ALA A 376 16.76 -30.22 -4.09
N ARG A 377 15.76 -31.03 -4.47
CA ARG A 377 14.50 -31.25 -3.75
C ARG A 377 13.78 -29.93 -3.46
N TYR A 378 13.58 -29.12 -4.50
CA TYR A 378 12.78 -27.89 -4.46
C TYR A 378 13.26 -26.82 -3.47
N GLY A 379 14.56 -26.75 -3.18
CA GLY A 379 15.09 -25.72 -2.29
C GLY A 379 15.60 -26.22 -0.95
N LEU A 380 15.32 -27.49 -0.60
CA LEU A 380 15.66 -28.06 0.70
C LEU A 380 17.16 -28.17 0.94
N ARG A 381 17.96 -28.41 -0.11
CA ARG A 381 19.43 -28.56 -0.02
C ARG A 381 20.20 -27.35 -0.53
N LYS A 382 19.57 -26.53 -1.36
CA LYS A 382 20.17 -25.39 -2.06
C LYS A 382 19.06 -24.39 -2.38
N GLN A 383 19.29 -23.11 -2.11
CA GLN A 383 18.30 -22.03 -2.18
C GLN A 383 18.57 -21.08 -3.35
N VAL A 384 19.78 -21.07 -3.90
CA VAL A 384 20.20 -20.14 -4.97
C VAL A 384 20.55 -20.91 -6.23
N PHE A 385 19.90 -20.54 -7.33
CA PHE A 385 20.03 -21.19 -8.64
C PHE A 385 20.30 -20.12 -9.70
N SER A 386 21.19 -20.39 -10.65
CA SER A 386 21.38 -19.46 -11.79
C SER A 386 20.13 -19.47 -12.64
N ALA A 387 19.65 -18.29 -13.02
CA ALA A 387 18.57 -18.09 -13.97
C ALA A 387 19.08 -17.35 -15.20
N ARG A 388 18.26 -17.28 -16.25
CA ARG A 388 18.55 -16.61 -17.52
C ARG A 388 17.55 -15.49 -17.78
N GLN A 389 17.85 -14.66 -18.78
CA GLN A 389 16.95 -13.60 -19.22
C GLN A 389 15.60 -14.16 -19.67
N ASP A 390 15.61 -15.26 -20.43
CA ASP A 390 14.39 -15.95 -20.89
C ASP A 390 13.48 -16.38 -19.73
N ASP A 391 14.04 -16.67 -18.55
CA ASP A 391 13.23 -16.98 -17.36
C ASP A 391 12.44 -15.75 -16.88
N LEU A 392 13.03 -14.55 -16.96
CA LEU A 392 12.33 -13.31 -16.62
C LEU A 392 11.19 -13.04 -17.60
N GLU A 393 11.38 -13.33 -18.89
CA GLU A 393 10.34 -13.16 -19.91
C GLU A 393 9.15 -14.12 -19.70
N LEU A 394 9.41 -15.33 -19.19
CA LEU A 394 8.36 -16.28 -18.80
C LEU A 394 7.63 -15.85 -17.52
N ILE A 395 8.28 -15.08 -16.66
CA ILE A 395 7.77 -14.70 -15.33
C ILE A 395 7.02 -13.38 -15.39
N LEU A 396 7.45 -12.43 -16.21
CA LEU A 396 6.97 -11.05 -16.16
C LEU A 396 6.01 -10.75 -17.31
N ARG A 397 4.88 -10.10 -16.99
CA ARG A 397 3.96 -9.61 -18.04
C ARG A 397 4.60 -8.53 -18.89
N ASP A 398 5.42 -7.72 -18.23
CA ASP A 398 6.14 -6.61 -18.84
C ASP A 398 7.60 -7.00 -19.06
N THR A 399 7.92 -7.35 -20.32
CA THR A 399 9.31 -7.62 -20.74
C THR A 399 10.17 -6.35 -20.79
N THR A 400 9.57 -5.18 -20.49
CA THR A 400 10.30 -3.92 -20.29
C THR A 400 10.90 -3.78 -18.90
N VAL A 401 10.79 -4.77 -18.00
CA VAL A 401 11.80 -4.92 -16.95
C VAL A 401 13.12 -5.00 -17.68
N PRO A 402 13.95 -3.94 -17.62
CA PRO A 402 14.74 -3.51 -18.74
C PRO A 402 15.46 -4.70 -19.31
N THR A 403 14.98 -5.16 -20.48
CA THR A 403 15.80 -5.93 -21.39
C THR A 403 17.00 -5.03 -21.56
N PHE A 404 18.11 -5.34 -20.90
CA PHE A 404 19.31 -4.50 -20.90
C PHE A 404 20.00 -4.63 -22.27
N TYR A 405 19.23 -4.49 -23.35
CA TYR A 405 19.67 -4.12 -24.67
C TYR A 405 19.74 -2.61 -24.70
N PHE A 406 20.90 -2.09 -24.32
CA PHE A 406 21.23 -0.69 -24.53
C PHE A 406 21.46 -0.51 -26.04
N GLY A 407 20.52 0.18 -26.69
CA GLY A 407 20.58 0.46 -28.12
C GLY A 407 21.83 1.25 -28.52
N ASP A 408 22.48 0.77 -29.57
CA ASP A 408 23.55 1.46 -30.28
C ASP A 408 23.04 2.70 -31.04
N ASN A 409 23.97 3.67 -31.15
CA ASN A 409 24.03 4.79 -32.10
C ASN A 409 23.38 6.13 -31.74
N VAL A 410 24.23 7.14 -31.54
CA VAL A 410 24.26 8.31 -32.42
C VAL A 410 25.70 8.56 -32.87
N LYS A 411 25.95 8.39 -34.17
CA LYS A 411 27.17 8.79 -34.87
C LYS A 411 27.32 10.31 -34.81
N TYR A 412 28.41 10.83 -34.26
CA TYR A 412 28.87 12.17 -34.61
C TYR A 412 29.70 12.10 -35.90
N ARG A 413 29.11 12.66 -36.96
CA ARG A 413 29.81 13.01 -38.21
C ARG A 413 30.86 14.07 -37.88
N LYS A 414 32.12 13.80 -38.21
CA LYS A 414 33.15 14.84 -38.36
C LYS A 414 32.73 15.81 -39.48
N GLN A 415 32.70 17.10 -39.18
CA GLN A 415 33.36 18.16 -39.96
C GLN A 415 33.51 19.39 -39.08
#